data_AF-X0UIT0-F1
#
_entry.id   AF-X0UIT0-F1
#
_cell.length_a   1.000
_cell.length_b   1.000
_cell.length_c   1.000
_cell.angle_alpha   90.00
_cell.angle_beta   90.00
_cell.angle_gamma   90.00
#
_symmetry.space_group_name_H-M   'P 1'
#
loop_
_entity.id
_entity.type
_entity.pdbx_description
1 polymer ?
#
loop_
_entity_poly.entity_id
_entity_poly.type
_entity_poly.pdbx_seq_one_letter_code
_entity_poly.pdbx_strand_id
1 'polypeptide(L)'
;MPGGLLNIAAYGAENVILTGNPTKTFFNATYKKYTNFGLQRFRIDYEGQRTLNFNSETEMNFKIPRYAELLWDTYLVVNLPDIWSPLFWTTDVSGCMTPYEFQWIDKLGAMMINEITVYSGANILSRYSG
;
A
#
# COMPACT_ATOMS: atom_id res chain seq x y z
N MET A 1 -10.65 -20.83 -47.23
CA MET A 1 -9.92 -20.96 -45.96
C MET A 1 -10.64 -21.97 -45.05
N PRO A 2 -10.41 -23.30 -45.20
CA PRO A 2 -11.17 -24.34 -44.51
C PRO A 2 -10.58 -24.80 -43.16
N GLY A 3 -9.41 -24.30 -42.75
CA GLY A 3 -8.69 -24.80 -41.57
C GLY A 3 -9.44 -24.67 -40.24
N GLY A 4 -10.19 -23.58 -40.04
CA GLY A 4 -10.98 -23.39 -38.81
C GLY A 4 -12.17 -24.35 -38.70
N LEU A 5 -12.80 -24.68 -39.82
CA LEU A 5 -13.93 -25.62 -39.86
C LEU A 5 -13.48 -27.04 -39.53
N LEU A 6 -12.31 -27.46 -40.03
CA LEU A 6 -11.75 -28.78 -39.77
C LEU A 6 -11.42 -28.99 -38.29
N ASN A 7 -10.94 -27.94 -37.60
CA ASN A 7 -10.65 -27.99 -36.17
C ASN A 7 -11.92 -28.11 -35.31
N ILE A 8 -13.02 -27.47 -35.71
CA ILE A 8 -14.31 -27.57 -35.01
C ILE A 8 -14.98 -28.93 -35.28
N ALA A 9 -14.83 -29.48 -36.49
CA ALA A 9 -15.38 -30.78 -36.87
C ALA A 9 -14.64 -31.96 -36.21
N ALA A 10 -13.39 -31.77 -35.80
CA ALA A 10 -12.59 -32.75 -35.07
C ALA A 10 -13.05 -32.85 -33.60
N TYR A 11 -14.20 -33.50 -33.37
CA TYR A 11 -14.74 -33.73 -32.03
C TYR A 11 -14.37 -35.14 -31.51
N GLY A 12 -13.87 -35.22 -30.27
CA GLY A 12 -13.51 -36.46 -29.60
C GLY A 12 -14.10 -36.58 -28.20
N ALA A 13 -13.89 -37.73 -27.55
CA ALA A 13 -14.43 -38.02 -26.21
C ALA A 13 -13.95 -37.01 -25.14
N GLU A 14 -12.72 -36.51 -25.25
CA GLU A 14 -12.14 -35.53 -24.32
C GLU A 14 -12.87 -34.17 -24.36
N ASN A 15 -13.51 -33.82 -25.48
CA ASN A 15 -14.24 -32.56 -25.60
C ASN A 15 -15.54 -32.55 -24.80
N VAL A 16 -16.02 -33.70 -24.29
CA VAL A 16 -17.22 -33.77 -23.43
C VAL A 16 -17.02 -32.96 -22.15
N ILE A 17 -15.81 -32.95 -21.59
CA ILE A 17 -15.47 -32.19 -20.37
C ILE A 17 -15.38 -30.69 -20.66
N LEU A 18 -14.89 -30.31 -21.85
CA LEU A 18 -14.56 -28.91 -22.17
C LEU A 18 -15.69 -28.18 -22.90
N THR A 19 -16.36 -28.82 -23.86
CA THR A 19 -17.33 -28.19 -24.78
C THR A 19 -18.61 -29.01 -24.98
N GLY A 20 -18.86 -30.06 -24.19
CA GLY A 20 -20.05 -30.91 -24.34
C GLY A 20 -21.37 -30.19 -24.05
N ASN A 21 -21.61 -29.84 -22.78
CA ASN A 21 -22.75 -29.03 -22.33
C ASN A 21 -22.26 -27.66 -21.82
N PRO A 22 -21.92 -26.72 -22.73
CA PRO A 22 -21.30 -25.47 -22.34
C PRO A 22 -22.27 -24.58 -21.55
N THR A 23 -21.86 -24.16 -20.35
CA THR A 23 -22.61 -23.23 -19.48
C THR A 23 -22.09 -21.80 -19.53
N LYS A 24 -20.94 -21.58 -20.17
CA LYS A 24 -20.29 -20.27 -20.34
C LYS A 24 -19.78 -20.16 -21.77
N THR A 25 -19.90 -18.98 -22.35
CA THR A 25 -19.35 -18.63 -23.67
C THR A 25 -18.31 -17.53 -23.54
N PHE A 26 -17.31 -17.54 -24.41
CA PHE A 26 -16.32 -16.47 -24.52
C PHE A 26 -16.80 -15.29 -25.39
N PHE A 27 -17.89 -15.48 -26.13
CA PHE A 27 -18.39 -14.50 -27.10
C PHE A 27 -19.50 -13.59 -26.55
N ASN A 28 -19.96 -13.84 -25.32
CA ASN A 28 -20.94 -13.00 -24.67
C ASN A 28 -20.64 -12.91 -23.16
N ALA A 29 -20.49 -11.69 -22.67
CA ALA A 29 -20.23 -11.41 -21.26
C ALA A 29 -21.48 -10.81 -20.62
N THR A 30 -22.02 -11.51 -19.61
CA THR A 30 -23.12 -10.98 -18.80
C THR A 30 -22.55 -10.17 -17.63
N TYR A 31 -22.74 -8.85 -17.66
CA TYR A 31 -22.36 -7.99 -16.54
C TYR A 31 -23.34 -8.16 -15.38
N LYS A 32 -22.81 -8.25 -14.15
CA LYS A 32 -23.63 -8.21 -12.93
C LYS A 32 -23.84 -6.77 -12.51
N LYS A 33 -25.06 -6.44 -12.06
CA LYS A 33 -25.35 -5.14 -11.45
C LYS A 33 -24.62 -5.05 -10.11
N TYR A 34 -24.00 -3.90 -9.84
CA TYR A 34 -23.35 -3.61 -8.56
C TYR A 34 -24.26 -2.73 -7.70
N THR A 35 -24.06 -2.75 -6.39
CA THR A 35 -24.68 -1.81 -5.46
C THR A 35 -24.01 -0.45 -5.61
N ASN A 36 -24.76 0.64 -5.79
CA ASN A 36 -24.16 1.96 -5.97
C ASN A 36 -23.34 2.38 -4.73
N PHE A 37 -22.08 2.80 -4.93
CA PHE A 37 -21.20 3.31 -3.88
C PHE A 37 -20.28 4.39 -4.44
N GLY A 38 -19.79 5.27 -3.56
CA GLY A 38 -18.79 6.29 -3.87
C GLY A 38 -17.60 6.17 -2.93
N LEU A 39 -16.42 6.61 -3.40
CA LEU A 39 -15.20 6.63 -2.60
C LEU A 39 -14.65 8.05 -2.56
N GLN A 40 -14.41 8.54 -1.34
CA GLN A 40 -13.76 9.81 -1.10
C GLN A 40 -12.66 9.63 -0.05
N ARG A 41 -11.50 10.24 -0.31
CA ARG A 41 -10.38 10.25 0.63
C ARG A 41 -10.45 11.51 1.49
N PHE A 42 -10.39 11.33 2.79
CA PHE A 42 -10.32 12.41 3.77
C PHE A 42 -8.94 12.40 4.44
N ARG A 43 -8.37 13.59 4.61
CA ARG A 43 -7.16 13.77 5.41
C ARG A 43 -7.58 13.97 6.87
N ILE A 44 -6.98 13.19 7.77
CA ILE A 44 -7.15 13.35 9.22
C ILE A 44 -5.81 13.84 9.74
N ASP A 45 -5.79 15.06 10.27
CA ASP A 45 -4.61 15.59 10.95
C ASP A 45 -4.63 15.19 12.43
N TYR A 46 -3.44 14.98 13.00
CA TYR A 46 -3.29 14.65 14.42
C TYR A 46 -3.63 15.85 15.31
N GLU A 47 -4.46 15.63 16.33
CA GLU A 47 -4.82 16.62 17.34
C GLU A 47 -3.77 16.62 18.46
N GLY A 48 -2.69 17.38 18.28
CA GLY A 48 -1.62 17.48 19.28
C GLY A 48 -0.30 17.98 18.70
N GLN A 49 0.79 17.71 19.44
CA GLN A 49 2.13 18.01 18.97
C GLN A 49 2.51 17.08 17.82
N ARG A 50 2.71 17.66 16.63
CA ARG A 50 3.04 16.92 15.40
C ARG A 50 4.52 16.62 15.22
N THR A 51 5.36 17.02 16.18
CA THR A 51 6.81 16.80 16.10
C THR A 51 7.15 15.42 16.64
N LEU A 52 7.82 14.61 15.82
CA LEU A 52 8.35 13.32 16.22
C LEU A 52 9.61 13.52 17.06
N ASN A 53 9.72 12.80 18.18
CA ASN A 53 10.97 12.73 18.93
C ASN A 53 11.87 11.64 18.31
N PHE A 54 13.13 11.97 18.03
CA PHE A 54 14.07 11.02 17.43
C PHE A 54 14.60 9.97 18.42
N ASN A 55 14.60 10.30 19.72
CA ASN A 55 15.23 9.47 20.75
C ASN A 55 14.22 8.66 21.58
N SER A 56 12.92 8.93 21.42
CA SER A 56 11.88 8.31 22.22
C SER A 56 10.69 7.93 21.35
N GLU A 57 10.05 6.82 21.69
CA GLU A 57 8.81 6.41 21.05
C GLU A 57 7.74 7.49 21.24
N THR A 58 7.05 7.81 20.14
CA THR A 58 5.99 8.82 20.11
C THR A 58 4.71 8.13 19.69
N GLU A 59 3.72 8.09 20.58
CA GLU A 59 2.40 7.53 20.29
C GLU A 59 1.48 8.60 19.69
N MET A 60 0.98 8.35 18.47
CA MET A 60 0.04 9.23 17.79
C MET A 60 -1.31 8.53 17.58
N ASN A 61 -2.31 8.98 18.35
CA ASN A 61 -3.68 8.50 18.25
C ASN A 61 -4.50 9.33 17.25
N PHE A 62 -4.97 8.71 16.18
CA PHE A 62 -5.85 9.34 15.18
C PHE A 62 -7.30 8.94 15.43
N LYS A 63 -8.14 9.92 15.79
CA LYS A 63 -9.58 9.69 15.93
C LYS A 63 -10.24 9.76 14.56
N ILE A 64 -10.80 8.64 14.12
CA ILE A 64 -11.50 8.57 12.83
C ILE A 64 -12.85 9.30 12.94
N PRO A 65 -13.08 10.38 12.19
CA PRO A 65 -14.36 11.06 12.15
C PRO A 65 -15.39 10.25 11.35
N ARG A 66 -16.66 10.34 11.75
CA ARG A 66 -17.76 9.63 11.09
C ARG A 66 -18.25 10.39 9.85
N TYR A 67 -17.47 10.38 8.77
CA TYR A 67 -17.84 10.99 7.48
C TYR A 67 -18.50 10.02 6.50
N ALA A 68 -18.30 8.72 6.68
CA ALA A 68 -18.80 7.67 5.80
C ALA A 68 -19.21 6.42 6.58
N GLU A 69 -19.84 5.47 5.89
CA GLU A 69 -20.30 4.20 6.45
C GLU A 69 -19.22 3.12 6.46
N LEU A 70 -18.26 3.18 5.54
CA LEU A 70 -17.18 2.20 5.40
C LEU A 70 -15.81 2.89 5.38
N LEU A 71 -14.84 2.22 6.00
CA LEU A 71 -13.43 2.59 5.94
C LEU A 71 -12.72 1.68 4.94
N TRP A 72 -11.92 2.30 4.07
CA TRP A 72 -11.07 1.60 3.10
C TRP A 72 -9.59 1.83 3.45
N ASP A 73 -8.67 1.44 2.55
CA ASP A 73 -7.23 1.62 2.68
C ASP A 73 -6.85 2.98 3.27
N THR A 74 -6.07 2.92 4.35
CA THR A 74 -5.60 4.09 5.11
C THR A 74 -4.10 4.23 4.94
N TYR A 75 -3.65 5.47 4.76
CA TYR A 75 -2.24 5.79 4.49
C TYR A 75 -1.75 6.79 5.54
N LEU A 76 -0.53 6.57 6.03
CA LEU A 76 0.15 7.49 6.92
C LEU A 76 1.09 8.38 6.09
N VAL A 77 0.98 9.69 6.28
CA VAL A 77 1.80 10.68 5.56
C VAL A 77 2.72 11.37 6.55
N VAL A 78 4.03 11.23 6.32
CA VAL A 78 5.08 11.86 7.13
C VAL A 78 5.85 12.84 6.28
N ASN A 79 6.13 14.02 6.85
CA ASN A 79 7.10 14.95 6.30
C ASN A 79 8.44 14.74 7.00
N LEU A 80 9.47 14.46 6.22
CA LEU A 80 10.83 14.32 6.70
C LEU A 80 11.57 15.66 6.56
N PRO A 81 12.54 15.96 7.44
CA PRO A 81 13.36 17.16 7.31
C PRO A 81 14.29 17.05 6.09
N ASP A 82 14.61 18.21 5.52
CA ASP A 82 15.64 18.31 4.49
C ASP A 82 17.00 17.92 5.08
N ILE A 83 17.77 17.16 4.33
CA ILE A 83 19.12 16.77 4.70
C ILE A 83 20.10 17.85 4.24
N TRP A 84 21.04 18.18 5.12
CA TRP A 84 22.27 18.88 4.75
C TRP A 84 23.51 18.10 5.19
N SER A 85 24.47 17.91 4.29
CA SER A 85 25.75 17.27 4.60
C SER A 85 26.84 18.35 4.70
N PRO A 86 27.40 18.61 5.89
CA PRO A 86 28.54 19.51 6.01
C PRO A 86 29.81 18.85 5.45
N LEU A 87 30.72 19.69 4.96
CA LEU A 87 32.08 19.27 4.62
C LEU A 87 32.90 19.18 5.91
N PHE A 88 33.64 18.09 6.09
CA PHE A 88 34.54 17.94 7.23
C PHE A 88 36.00 17.85 6.74
N TRP A 89 36.89 18.42 7.55
CA TRP A 89 38.33 18.38 7.31
C TRP A 89 38.84 17.02 7.75
N THR A 90 39.27 16.21 6.79
CA THR A 90 39.99 14.97 7.07
C THR A 90 41.45 15.31 7.39
N THR A 91 42.03 14.70 8.42
CA THR A 91 43.43 14.88 8.82
C THR A 91 44.44 14.21 7.89
N ASP A 92 44.00 13.66 6.75
CA ASP A 92 44.89 13.08 5.76
C ASP A 92 45.74 14.17 5.10
N VAL A 93 46.93 13.74 4.68
CA VAL A 93 48.08 14.54 4.19
C VAL A 93 47.75 15.44 3.00
N SER A 94 46.55 15.31 2.42
CA SER A 94 46.08 16.02 1.22
C SER A 94 45.28 17.31 1.52
N GLY A 95 44.89 17.57 2.77
CA GLY A 95 44.09 18.76 3.14
C GLY A 95 42.74 18.86 2.39
N CYS A 96 42.22 17.75 1.89
CA CYS A 96 41.02 17.72 1.07
C CYS A 96 39.77 17.72 1.94
N MET A 97 38.75 18.49 1.53
CA MET A 97 37.44 18.51 2.18
C MET A 97 36.63 17.31 1.68
N THR A 98 36.27 16.40 2.57
CA THR A 98 35.43 15.25 2.23
C THR A 98 33.99 15.53 2.70
N PRO A 99 32.96 15.30 1.86
CA PRO A 99 31.58 15.39 2.30
C PRO A 99 31.25 14.26 3.29
N TYR A 100 30.38 14.53 4.26
CA TYR A 100 29.92 13.53 5.21
C TYR A 100 28.93 12.50 4.61
N GLU A 101 28.44 12.76 3.38
CA GLU A 101 27.56 11.87 2.60
C GLU A 101 26.39 11.28 3.41
N PHE A 102 25.65 12.12 4.13
CA PHE A 102 24.48 11.66 4.86
C PHE A 102 23.41 11.12 3.91
N GLN A 103 22.94 9.91 4.20
CA GLN A 103 21.83 9.27 3.51
C GLN A 103 20.84 8.68 4.53
N TRP A 104 19.55 8.73 4.21
CA TRP A 104 18.54 8.01 4.97
C TRP A 104 18.73 6.49 4.84
N ILE A 105 18.27 5.74 5.85
CA ILE A 105 18.22 4.29 5.81
C ILE A 105 17.22 3.79 4.74
N ASP A 106 17.48 2.60 4.22
CA ASP A 106 16.55 1.91 3.33
C ASP A 106 15.22 1.65 4.04
N LYS A 107 14.12 1.89 3.32
CA LYS A 107 12.75 1.68 3.83
C LYS A 107 12.48 2.42 5.16
N LEU A 108 13.00 3.65 5.30
CA LEU A 108 12.78 4.52 6.45
C LEU A 108 11.32 4.56 6.93
N GLY A 109 10.34 4.62 6.02
CA GLY A 109 8.92 4.68 6.38
C GLY A 109 8.38 3.43 7.09
N ALA A 110 8.93 2.24 6.82
CA ALA A 110 8.58 1.03 7.57
C ALA A 110 9.34 0.99 8.90
N MET A 111 10.64 1.27 8.84
CA MET A 111 11.53 1.24 10.02
C MET A 111 11.21 2.32 11.07
N MET A 112 10.54 3.40 10.69
CA MET A 112 10.14 4.46 11.64
C MET A 112 8.93 4.08 12.49
N ILE A 113 8.16 3.09 12.07
CA ILE A 113 6.95 2.66 12.77
C ILE A 113 7.33 1.47 13.64
N ASN A 114 7.15 1.58 14.96
CA ASN A 114 7.35 0.43 15.84
C ASN A 114 6.09 -0.45 15.87
N GLU A 115 4.94 0.16 16.10
CA GLU A 115 3.67 -0.55 16.25
C GLU A 115 2.50 0.27 15.68
N ILE A 116 1.55 -0.42 15.05
CA ILE A 116 0.25 0.13 14.63
C ILE A 116 -0.83 -0.66 15.36
N THR A 117 -1.65 0.04 16.14
CA THR A 117 -2.83 -0.55 16.79
C THR A 117 -4.10 0.05 16.23
N VAL A 118 -5.04 -0.82 15.86
CA VAL A 118 -6.41 -0.45 15.50
C VAL A 118 -7.30 -0.90 16.64
N TYR A 119 -7.93 0.05 17.32
CA TYR A 119 -8.83 -0.22 18.43
C TYR A 119 -10.16 0.51 18.24
N SER A 120 -11.21 -0.06 18.81
CA SER A 120 -12.55 0.53 18.83
C SER A 120 -13.07 0.50 20.27
N GLY A 121 -13.25 1.68 20.85
CA GLY A 121 -13.59 1.81 22.26
C GLY A 121 -12.50 1.24 23.16
N ALA A 122 -12.83 0.25 23.99
CA ALA A 122 -11.89 -0.41 24.90
C ALA A 122 -11.18 -1.64 24.28
N ASN A 123 -11.59 -2.08 23.09
CA ASN A 123 -11.08 -3.33 22.51
C ASN A 123 -10.10 -3.06 21.37
N ILE A 124 -8.97 -3.77 21.40
CA ILE A 124 -8.00 -3.79 20.30
C ILE A 124 -8.51 -4.79 19.26
N LEU A 125 -8.67 -4.34 18.02
CA LEU A 125 -9.12 -5.16 16.89
C LEU A 125 -7.92 -5.83 16.21
N SER A 126 -6.85 -5.07 16.01
CA SER A 126 -5.63 -5.57 15.41
C SER A 126 -4.41 -4.78 15.87
N ARG A 127 -3.28 -5.47 15.87
CA ARG A 127 -1.96 -4.95 16.21
C ARG A 127 -0.97 -5.48 15.20
N TYR A 128 -0.17 -4.58 14.64
CA TYR A 128 0.87 -4.90 13.68
C TYR A 128 2.18 -4.30 14.17
N SER A 129 3.26 -5.08 14.13
CA SER A 129 4.62 -4.55 14.29
C SER A 129 5.09 -3.96 12.97
N GLY A 130 5.95 -2.94 13.03
CA GLY A 130 6.65 -2.39 11.87
C GLY A 130 7.74 -3.29 11.31
#